data_AF-A0A935S1G1-F1
#
_entry.id   AF-A0A935S1G1-F1
#
_cell.length_a   1.000
_cell.length_b   1.000
_cell.length_c   1.000
_cell.angle_alpha   90.00
_cell.angle_beta   90.00
_cell.angle_gamma   90.00
#
_symmetry.space_group_name_H-M   'P 1'
#
loop_
_entity.id
_entity.type
_entity.pdbx_description
1 polymer ?
#
loop_
_entity_poly.entity_id
_entity_poly.type
_entity_poly.pdbx_seq_one_letter_code
_entity_poly.pdbx_strand_id
1 'polypeptide(L)'
;MKIYTLRSNFSQSLIDMKSNFKFVFSDGKFRMLIGLFVLFLQWMSKFSVLLVILHAFNIDFETIQIYVRQWVVYVTMLFIPTPGASGGAEASFLLIFGKSIPSNITYLVVSVWRLFTYYFILLTAVFLYTGLTFLLSEEEDVVIDVSESK
;
A
#
# COMPACT_ATOMS: atom_id res chain seq x y z
N MET A 1 -0.90 24.26 -36.95
CA MET A 1 0.18 24.72 -36.04
C MET A 1 0.28 23.94 -34.72
N LYS A 2 -0.81 23.39 -34.14
CA LYS A 2 -0.79 22.63 -32.85
C LYS A 2 -0.18 21.21 -32.90
N ILE A 3 -0.12 20.56 -34.08
CA ILE A 3 0.35 19.17 -34.21
C ILE A 3 1.88 19.08 -34.09
N TYR A 4 2.61 20.09 -34.57
CA TYR A 4 4.07 20.14 -34.48
C TYR A 4 4.56 20.36 -33.05
N THR A 5 3.86 21.21 -32.26
CA THR A 5 4.21 21.47 -30.86
C THR A 5 3.94 20.28 -29.94
N LEU A 6 2.88 19.50 -30.20
CA LEU A 6 2.60 18.24 -29.50
C LEU A 6 3.71 17.20 -29.72
N ARG A 7 4.20 17.06 -30.95
CA ARG A 7 5.27 16.11 -31.29
C ARG A 7 6.63 16.52 -30.72
N SER A 8 6.96 17.82 -30.72
CA SER A 8 8.22 18.30 -30.13
C SER A 8 8.23 18.18 -28.61
N ASN A 9 7.10 18.47 -27.94
CA ASN A 9 6.97 18.32 -26.49
C ASN A 9 7.07 16.85 -26.07
N PHE A 10 6.41 15.94 -26.80
CA PHE A 10 6.50 14.50 -26.53
C PHE A 10 7.93 13.97 -26.72
N SER A 11 8.62 14.42 -27.78
CA SER A 11 10.02 14.06 -28.00
C SER A 11 10.94 14.61 -26.90
N GLN A 12 10.72 15.83 -26.43
CA GLN A 12 11.46 16.39 -25.30
C GLN A 12 11.20 15.62 -24.00
N SER A 13 9.93 15.31 -23.68
CA SER A 13 9.60 14.47 -22.52
C SER A 13 10.25 13.09 -22.56
N LEU A 14 10.41 12.47 -23.74
CA LEU A 14 11.14 11.19 -23.86
C LEU A 14 12.65 11.35 -23.68
N ILE A 15 13.24 12.45 -24.15
CA ILE A 15 14.66 12.77 -23.94
C ILE A 15 14.93 13.05 -22.46
N ASP A 16 14.06 13.83 -21.82
CA ASP A 16 14.10 14.13 -20.39
C ASP A 16 13.86 12.87 -19.55
N MET A 17 12.93 12.00 -19.96
CA MET A 17 12.72 10.72 -19.28
C MET A 17 13.98 9.86 -19.37
N LYS A 18 14.63 9.79 -20.55
CA LYS A 18 15.85 9.00 -20.74
C LYS A 18 17.06 9.56 -19.97
N SER A 19 17.20 10.89 -19.88
CA SER A 19 18.27 11.53 -19.10
C SER A 19 18.07 11.33 -17.59
N ASN A 20 16.84 11.48 -17.10
CA ASN A 20 16.47 11.18 -15.71
C ASN A 20 16.63 9.70 -15.38
N PHE A 21 16.22 8.79 -16.27
CA PHE A 21 16.39 7.35 -16.07
C PHE A 21 17.87 6.98 -15.97
N LYS A 22 18.73 7.61 -16.78
CA LYS A 22 20.19 7.43 -16.73
C LYS A 22 20.78 7.97 -15.41
N PHE A 23 20.28 9.09 -14.90
CA PHE A 23 20.69 9.63 -13.60
C PHE A 23 20.28 8.71 -12.43
N VAL A 24 19.03 8.26 -12.40
CA VAL A 24 18.51 7.30 -11.41
C VAL A 24 19.26 5.97 -11.46
N PHE A 25 19.57 5.46 -12.67
CA PHE A 25 20.34 4.23 -12.81
C PHE A 25 21.84 4.39 -12.53
N SER A 26 22.40 5.61 -12.49
CA SER A 26 23.84 5.81 -12.23
C SER A 26 24.13 5.98 -10.74
N ASP A 27 23.37 6.83 -10.04
CA ASP A 27 23.57 7.11 -8.60
C ASP A 27 22.59 6.36 -7.68
N GLY A 28 21.46 5.91 -8.20
CA GLY A 28 20.34 5.39 -7.40
C GLY A 28 20.28 3.87 -7.23
N LYS A 29 21.20 3.09 -7.83
CA LYS A 29 21.12 1.61 -7.85
C LYS A 29 20.93 1.01 -6.45
N PHE A 30 21.67 1.51 -5.47
CA PHE A 30 21.57 1.02 -4.08
C PHE A 30 20.24 1.39 -3.44
N ARG A 31 19.74 2.61 -3.67
CA ARG A 31 18.42 3.06 -3.17
C ARG A 31 17.27 2.25 -3.80
N MET A 32 17.37 1.93 -5.09
CA MET A 32 16.39 1.07 -5.77
C MET A 32 16.41 -0.37 -5.21
N LEU A 33 17.60 -0.92 -4.95
CA LEU A 33 17.75 -2.27 -4.40
C LEU A 33 17.23 -2.36 -2.96
N ILE A 34 17.49 -1.35 -2.13
CA ILE A 34 16.88 -1.22 -0.80
C ILE A 34 15.36 -1.12 -0.93
N GLY A 35 14.85 -0.26 -1.82
CA GLY A 35 13.40 -0.13 -2.04
C GLY A 35 12.75 -1.45 -2.43
N LEU A 36 13.39 -2.21 -3.33
CA LEU A 36 12.94 -3.54 -3.72
C LEU A 36 12.94 -4.50 -2.51
N PHE A 37 13.99 -4.50 -1.71
CA PHE A 37 14.07 -5.34 -0.51
C PHE A 37 13.00 -4.98 0.53
N VAL A 38 12.78 -3.69 0.77
CA VAL A 38 11.72 -3.19 1.65
C VAL A 38 10.34 -3.58 1.14
N LEU A 39 10.10 -3.50 -0.17
CA LEU A 39 8.85 -3.98 -0.78
C LEU A 39 8.65 -5.48 -0.56
N PHE A 40 9.67 -6.30 -0.80
CA PHE A 40 9.60 -7.74 -0.51
C PHE A 40 9.29 -8.01 0.96
N LEU A 41 9.98 -7.32 1.88
CA LEU A 41 9.77 -7.46 3.32
C LEU A 41 8.35 -7.03 3.74
N GLN A 42 7.85 -5.95 3.15
CA GLN A 42 6.50 -5.43 3.37
C GLN A 42 5.45 -6.46 2.93
N TRP A 43 5.60 -7.06 1.75
CA TRP A 43 4.68 -8.11 1.27
C TRP A 43 4.74 -9.38 2.13
N MET A 44 5.94 -9.83 2.50
CA MET A 44 6.12 -10.97 3.41
C MET A 44 5.45 -10.75 4.77
N SER A 45 5.62 -9.56 5.33
CA SER A 45 4.98 -9.16 6.59
C SER A 45 3.45 -9.11 6.45
N LYS A 46 2.94 -8.69 5.29
CA LYS A 46 1.49 -8.64 5.04
C LYS A 46 0.87 -10.04 4.92
N PHE A 47 1.59 -11.00 4.33
CA PHE A 47 1.13 -12.37 4.19
C PHE A 47 1.20 -13.17 5.50
N SER A 48 2.19 -12.90 6.36
CA SER A 48 2.30 -13.58 7.65
C SER A 48 1.08 -13.39 8.55
N VAL A 49 0.40 -12.25 8.47
CA VAL A 49 -0.81 -11.95 9.26
C VAL A 49 -1.88 -13.03 9.07
N LEU A 50 -2.17 -13.45 7.84
CA LEU A 50 -3.19 -14.47 7.61
C LEU A 50 -2.74 -15.85 8.10
N LEU A 51 -1.47 -16.20 7.91
CA LEU A 51 -0.91 -17.46 8.41
C LEU A 51 -1.05 -17.59 9.93
N VAL A 52 -0.73 -16.51 10.65
CA VAL A 52 -0.87 -16.46 12.12
C VAL A 52 -2.35 -16.60 12.53
N ILE A 53 -3.27 -15.92 11.83
CA ILE A 53 -4.71 -16.04 12.11
C ILE A 53 -5.18 -17.48 11.91
N LEU A 54 -4.87 -18.09 10.77
CA LEU A 54 -5.30 -19.46 10.48
C LEU A 54 -4.71 -20.46 11.48
N HIS A 55 -3.45 -20.27 11.89
CA HIS A 55 -2.82 -21.07 12.93
C HIS A 55 -3.53 -20.88 14.29
N ALA A 56 -3.93 -19.66 14.64
CA ALA A 56 -4.65 -19.39 15.89
C ALA A 56 -6.00 -20.10 15.95
N PHE A 57 -6.65 -20.33 14.80
CA PHE A 57 -7.89 -21.09 14.70
C PHE A 57 -7.68 -22.61 14.54
N ASN A 58 -6.45 -23.12 14.64
CA ASN A 58 -6.10 -24.54 14.45
C ASN A 58 -6.65 -25.13 13.13
N ILE A 59 -6.61 -24.34 12.05
CA ILE A 59 -6.96 -24.82 10.72
C ILE A 59 -5.71 -25.46 10.13
N ASP A 60 -5.79 -26.68 9.62
CA ASP A 60 -4.68 -27.28 8.87
C ASP A 60 -4.58 -26.67 7.47
N PHE A 61 -3.37 -26.27 7.09
CA PHE A 61 -3.12 -25.68 5.79
C PHE A 61 -1.70 -25.86 5.31
N GLU A 62 -1.55 -25.89 3.98
CA GLU A 62 -0.25 -25.85 3.34
C GLU A 62 0.18 -24.39 3.11
N THR A 63 1.32 -23.99 3.67
CA THR A 63 1.80 -22.59 3.65
C THR A 63 1.93 -22.04 2.23
N ILE A 64 2.46 -22.83 1.29
CA ILE A 64 2.64 -22.39 -0.10
C ILE A 64 1.30 -22.17 -0.81
N GLN A 65 0.29 -23.01 -0.53
CA GLN A 65 -1.04 -22.85 -1.11
C GLN A 65 -1.71 -21.56 -0.63
N ILE A 66 -1.62 -21.25 0.66
CA ILE A 66 -2.17 -20.00 1.19
C ILE A 66 -1.46 -18.82 0.55
N TYR A 67 -0.13 -18.86 0.44
CA TYR A 67 0.64 -17.78 -0.15
C TYR A 67 0.16 -17.46 -1.58
N VAL A 68 0.00 -18.48 -2.42
CA VAL A 68 -0.53 -18.33 -3.79
C VAL A 68 -1.96 -17.80 -3.78
N ARG A 69 -2.84 -18.35 -2.94
CA ARG A 69 -4.23 -17.90 -2.83
C ARG A 69 -4.33 -16.44 -2.37
N GLN A 70 -3.46 -16.00 -1.47
CA GLN A 70 -3.43 -14.61 -1.03
C GLN A 70 -3.02 -13.66 -2.16
N TRP A 71 -2.04 -14.06 -3.00
CA TRP A 71 -1.71 -13.29 -4.20
C TRP A 71 -2.91 -13.14 -5.14
N VAL A 72 -3.65 -14.23 -5.40
CA VAL A 72 -4.87 -14.18 -6.21
C VAL A 72 -5.89 -13.22 -5.60
N VAL A 73 -6.11 -13.31 -4.29
CA VAL A 73 -7.00 -12.41 -3.56
C VAL A 73 -6.61 -10.94 -3.76
N TYR A 74 -5.33 -10.58 -3.56
CA TYR A 74 -4.90 -9.19 -3.77
C TYR A 74 -5.02 -8.74 -5.22
N VAL A 75 -4.72 -9.60 -6.19
CA VAL A 75 -4.90 -9.30 -7.62
C VAL A 75 -6.37 -9.09 -7.95
N THR A 76 -7.28 -9.93 -7.45
CA THR A 76 -8.73 -9.77 -7.63
C THR A 76 -9.24 -8.46 -7.02
N MET A 77 -8.71 -8.05 -5.86
CA MET A 77 -9.07 -6.76 -5.26
C MET A 77 -8.76 -5.56 -6.15
N LEU A 78 -7.68 -5.62 -6.95
CA LEU A 78 -7.32 -4.52 -7.86
C LEU A 78 -8.38 -4.25 -8.92
N PHE A 79 -9.18 -5.24 -9.29
CA PHE A 79 -10.23 -5.11 -10.29
C PHE A 79 -11.54 -4.54 -9.74
N ILE A 80 -11.67 -4.40 -8.41
CA ILE A 80 -12.92 -3.97 -7.78
C ILE A 80 -12.78 -2.49 -7.37
N PRO A 81 -13.40 -1.55 -8.10
CA PRO A 81 -13.21 -0.11 -7.89
C PRO A 81 -14.00 0.45 -6.69
N THR A 82 -14.22 -0.36 -5.64
CA THR A 82 -14.95 0.11 -4.46
C THR A 82 -14.04 1.03 -3.62
N PRO A 83 -14.48 2.26 -3.27
CA PRO A 83 -13.73 3.11 -2.35
C PRO A 83 -13.56 2.40 -1.00
N GLY A 84 -12.32 2.32 -0.51
CA GLY A 84 -11.96 1.53 0.69
C GLY A 84 -11.83 0.02 0.47
N ALA A 85 -12.08 -0.49 -0.75
CA ALA A 85 -11.94 -1.88 -1.18
C ALA A 85 -12.67 -2.94 -0.31
N SER A 86 -13.45 -2.57 0.70
CA SER A 86 -13.95 -3.48 1.75
C SER A 86 -14.81 -4.61 1.16
N GLY A 87 -15.87 -4.28 0.41
CA GLY A 87 -16.77 -5.28 -0.17
C GLY A 87 -16.07 -6.21 -1.18
N GLY A 88 -15.21 -5.66 -2.04
CA GLY A 88 -14.47 -6.48 -3.01
C GLY A 88 -13.48 -7.43 -2.35
N ALA A 89 -12.87 -6.98 -1.28
CA ALA A 89 -11.86 -7.75 -0.59
C ALA A 89 -12.44 -8.83 0.35
N GLU A 90 -13.63 -8.63 0.91
CA GLU A 90 -14.39 -9.71 1.58
C GLU A 90 -14.86 -10.74 0.56
N ALA A 91 -15.47 -10.30 -0.54
CA ALA A 91 -15.93 -11.19 -1.60
C ALA A 91 -14.80 -12.03 -2.19
N SER A 92 -13.67 -11.41 -2.54
CA SER A 92 -12.50 -12.13 -3.07
C SER A 92 -11.96 -13.17 -2.08
N PHE A 93 -11.92 -12.87 -0.79
CA PHE A 93 -11.50 -13.84 0.21
C PHE A 93 -12.49 -15.01 0.30
N LEU A 94 -13.78 -14.74 0.37
CA LEU A 94 -14.82 -15.78 0.42
C LEU A 94 -14.79 -16.67 -0.82
N LEU A 95 -14.58 -16.10 -2.00
CA LEU A 95 -14.47 -16.86 -3.25
C LEU A 95 -13.26 -17.80 -3.28
N ILE A 96 -12.12 -17.36 -2.75
CA ILE A 96 -10.85 -18.10 -2.84
C ILE A 96 -10.62 -19.04 -1.64
N PHE A 97 -11.04 -18.64 -0.43
CA PHE A 97 -10.81 -19.36 0.82
C PHE A 97 -12.08 -19.96 1.44
N GLY A 98 -13.28 -19.58 0.99
CA GLY A 98 -14.53 -20.02 1.60
C GLY A 98 -14.79 -21.53 1.55
N LYS A 99 -14.13 -22.27 0.65
CA LYS A 99 -14.16 -23.75 0.63
C LYS A 99 -13.11 -24.41 1.53
N SER A 100 -12.05 -23.70 1.87
CA SER A 100 -10.93 -24.22 2.68
C SER A 100 -11.13 -23.97 4.18
N ILE A 101 -11.94 -22.98 4.54
CA ILE A 101 -12.21 -22.58 5.92
C ILE A 101 -13.66 -22.94 6.27
N PRO A 102 -13.93 -23.49 7.47
CA PRO A 102 -15.28 -23.75 7.94
C PRO A 102 -16.16 -22.49 7.91
N SER A 103 -17.36 -22.60 7.31
CA SER A 103 -18.25 -21.47 7.02
C SER A 103 -18.67 -20.65 8.24
N ASN A 104 -18.67 -21.26 9.43
CA ASN A 104 -18.98 -20.61 10.70
C ASN A 104 -17.91 -19.60 11.15
N ILE A 105 -16.64 -19.80 10.78
CA ILE A 105 -15.53 -18.93 11.18
C ILE A 105 -14.98 -18.08 10.04
N THR A 106 -15.31 -18.37 8.78
CA THR A 106 -14.76 -17.66 7.61
C THR A 106 -14.95 -16.15 7.70
N TYR A 107 -16.15 -15.67 8.05
CA TYR A 107 -16.42 -14.24 8.19
C TYR A 107 -15.63 -13.58 9.33
N LEU A 108 -15.41 -14.33 10.42
CA LEU A 108 -14.60 -13.89 11.55
C LEU A 108 -13.14 -13.76 11.13
N VAL A 109 -12.59 -14.78 10.47
CA VAL A 109 -11.20 -14.78 9.95
C VAL A 109 -10.98 -13.61 8.99
N VAL A 110 -11.91 -13.35 8.07
CA VAL A 110 -11.83 -12.20 7.15
C VAL A 110 -11.81 -10.88 7.91
N SER A 111 -12.70 -10.72 8.89
CA SER A 111 -12.82 -9.48 9.66
C SER A 111 -11.55 -9.20 10.48
N VAL A 112 -11.01 -10.23 11.14
CA VAL A 112 -9.75 -10.12 11.90
C VAL A 112 -8.58 -9.83 10.97
N TRP A 113 -8.52 -10.50 9.82
CA TRP A 113 -7.50 -10.22 8.82
C TRP A 113 -7.54 -8.77 8.35
N ARG A 114 -8.73 -8.19 8.15
CA ARG A 114 -8.88 -6.77 7.81
C ARG A 114 -8.51 -5.83 8.95
N LEU A 115 -8.82 -6.19 10.19
CA LEU A 115 -8.43 -5.44 11.38
C LEU A 115 -6.92 -5.17 11.36
N PHE A 116 -6.12 -6.20 11.13
CA PHE A 116 -4.67 -6.06 11.13
C PHE A 116 -4.09 -5.52 9.82
N THR A 117 -4.64 -5.87 8.66
CA THR A 117 -4.05 -5.49 7.36
C THR A 117 -4.53 -4.15 6.81
N TYR A 118 -5.66 -3.63 7.26
CA TYR A 118 -6.24 -2.39 6.75
C TYR A 118 -6.48 -1.38 7.87
N TYR A 119 -7.26 -1.75 8.88
CA TYR A 119 -7.67 -0.79 9.91
C TYR A 119 -6.51 -0.35 10.81
N PHE A 120 -5.61 -1.27 11.18
CA PHE A 120 -4.42 -0.93 11.98
C PHE A 120 -3.48 0.03 11.25
N ILE A 121 -3.31 -0.16 9.94
CA ILE A 121 -2.47 0.73 9.09
C ILE A 121 -3.12 2.10 8.96
N LEU A 122 -4.44 2.15 8.73
CA LEU A 122 -5.19 3.40 8.68
C LEU A 122 -5.08 4.19 9.99
N LEU A 123 -5.27 3.51 11.12
CA LEU A 123 -5.15 4.10 12.43
C LEU A 123 -3.74 4.65 12.64
N THR A 124 -2.71 3.85 12.36
CA THR A 124 -1.30 4.27 12.46
C THR A 124 -1.01 5.47 11.57
N ALA A 125 -1.55 5.50 10.35
CA ALA A 125 -1.38 6.61 9.42
C ALA A 125 -2.01 7.90 9.95
N VAL A 126 -3.22 7.82 10.52
CA VAL A 126 -3.88 8.98 11.14
C VAL A 126 -3.08 9.49 12.34
N PHE A 127 -2.67 8.61 13.26
CA PHE A 127 -1.87 9.00 14.41
C PHE A 127 -0.53 9.61 14.01
N LEU A 128 0.15 9.03 13.02
CA LEU A 128 1.42 9.55 12.51
C LEU A 128 1.23 10.90 11.83
N TYR A 129 0.19 11.09 11.03
CA TYR A 129 -0.12 12.37 10.40
C TYR A 129 -0.43 13.44 11.45
N THR A 130 -1.32 13.16 12.40
CA THR A 130 -1.66 14.10 13.48
C THR A 130 -0.45 14.42 14.34
N GLY A 131 0.37 13.43 14.70
CA GLY A 131 1.60 13.63 15.47
C GLY A 131 2.67 14.42 14.72
N LEU A 132 2.84 14.15 13.42
CA LEU A 132 3.76 14.90 12.57
C LEU A 132 3.30 16.36 12.42
N THR A 133 2.01 16.59 12.17
CA THR A 133 1.46 17.96 12.09
C THR A 133 1.60 18.69 13.42
N PHE A 134 1.37 18.02 14.55
CA PHE A 134 1.58 18.61 15.87
C PHE A 134 3.05 19.00 16.10
N LEU A 135 4.01 18.14 15.75
CA LEU A 135 5.44 18.41 15.88
C LEU A 135 5.94 19.52 14.95
N LEU A 136 5.39 19.60 13.73
CA LEU A 136 5.75 20.65 12.75
C LEU A 136 5.05 21.98 13.05
N SER A 137 3.91 21.97 13.74
CA SER A 137 3.17 23.19 14.09
C SER A 137 3.88 24.03 15.17
N GLU A 138 4.86 23.48 15.88
CA GLU A 138 5.61 24.18 16.92
C GLU A 138 6.71 25.11 16.35
N GLU A 139 7.03 25.01 15.05
CA GLU A 139 8.00 25.88 14.36
C GLU A 139 7.37 27.13 13.69
N GLU A 140 6.05 27.17 13.45
CA GLU A 140 5.39 28.25 12.68
C GLU A 140 4.91 29.45 13.53
N ASP A 141 4.86 29.35 14.86
CA ASP A 141 4.30 30.40 15.73
C ASP A 141 5.25 31.58 16.07
N VAL A 142 6.41 31.70 15.41
CA VAL A 142 7.40 32.78 15.71
C VAL A 142 7.80 33.59 14.48
N VAL A 143 6.85 34.07 13.67
CA VAL A 143 7.00 35.36 12.93
C VAL A 143 5.62 35.99 12.71
N ILE A 144 5.01 36.52 13.78
CA ILE A 144 3.99 37.56 13.61
C ILE A 144 4.78 38.87 13.47
N ASP A 145 5.02 39.27 12.22
CA ASP A 145 5.65 40.54 11.90
C ASP A 145 4.71 41.67 12.36
N VAL A 146 4.99 42.21 13.54
CA VAL A 146 4.42 43.47 14.02
C VAL A 146 5.06 44.59 13.20
N SER A 147 4.62 44.74 11.95
CA SER A 147 5.01 45.86 11.11
C SER A 147 3.84 46.38 10.26
N GLU A 148 2.68 46.59 10.89
CA GLU A 148 1.69 47.54 10.41
C GLU A 148 1.51 48.64 11.47
N SER A 149 2.56 49.46 11.59
CA SER A 149 2.58 50.68 12.41
C SER A 149 3.71 51.60 11.94
N LYS A 150 3.53 52.19 10.75
CA LYS A 150 3.81 53.60 10.46
C LYS A 150 3.45 53.98 9.03
#